data_AF-A0A7X8EXA1-F1
#
_entry.id   AF-A0A7X8EXA1-F1
#
_cell.length_a   1.000
_cell.length_b   1.000
_cell.length_c   1.000
_cell.angle_alpha   90.00
_cell.angle_beta   90.00
_cell.angle_gamma   90.00
#
_symmetry.space_group_name_H-M   'P 1'
#
loop_
_entity.id
_entity.type
_entity.pdbx_description
1 polymer ?
#
loop_
_entity_poly.entity_id
_entity_poly.type
_entity_poly.pdbx_seq_one_letter_code
_entity_poly.pdbx_strand_id
1 'polypeptide(L)'
;MTKFKLFSEVAAMKRLLGLLMFAYISVSMSFAGYSDGWITAEEYEGHVSWTNSNQSLIVDGGGAIGIEMRNHSQLEVRSTSSPLGLGSGIQVIGLNDYSHLDYRNGETFNLMLYGNATADLYGGRIDYLTSFQYAATTHVNIYALPGWSWISDDPLLGIQGQWWDGSPFDIKFDNKEYRGYDPVWMMIDVIIPEPATFLLMTLGCFLIRNKKPRIAPISQNLLKHSSKAFCVISPEIKVSIVLLCSISTVSFAGYSDGWITAGEYEGHVSWTNSNQPLIVDGGGAIGIEMRNHSQLEVRSTSTPLGLGSGIQVIGLKDNSHLDYYDGETFNLMLYSNATADLYGGRINYLTSFKDAASTRINIYALPGWSWISDDPLEGIQGQWWDGSPFRIEFTDENERYHDVDPVWMNINVIIPEPASLFLIAIGIALIRKR
;
A
#
# COMPACT_ATOMS: atom_id res chain seq x y z
N MET A 1 -26.14 44.26 -74.35
CA MET A 1 -26.10 42.80 -74.12
C MET A 1 -25.19 42.38 -72.95
N THR A 2 -24.42 43.30 -72.34
CA THR A 2 -23.42 43.00 -71.29
C THR A 2 -23.98 42.96 -69.86
N LYS A 3 -25.11 43.63 -69.58
CA LYS A 3 -25.72 43.65 -68.22
C LYS A 3 -26.33 42.30 -67.79
N PHE A 4 -26.75 41.44 -68.73
CA PHE A 4 -27.37 40.16 -68.38
C PHE A 4 -26.36 39.10 -67.93
N LYS A 5 -25.08 39.22 -68.32
CA LYS A 5 -24.04 38.25 -67.94
C LYS A 5 -23.61 38.42 -66.47
N LEU A 6 -23.59 39.66 -65.97
CA LEU A 6 -23.17 39.96 -64.59
C LEU A 6 -24.16 39.43 -63.53
N PHE A 7 -25.47 39.46 -63.79
CA PHE A 7 -26.47 38.94 -62.84
C PHE A 7 -26.46 37.41 -62.73
N SER A 8 -26.09 36.72 -63.80
CA SER A 8 -25.94 35.26 -63.82
C SER A 8 -24.78 34.79 -62.93
N GLU A 9 -23.64 35.48 -63.00
CA GLU A 9 -22.44 35.13 -62.23
C GLU A 9 -22.61 35.40 -60.73
N VAL A 10 -23.28 36.49 -60.37
CA VAL A 10 -23.59 36.79 -58.95
C VAL A 10 -24.57 35.77 -58.36
N ALA A 11 -25.55 35.30 -59.13
CA ALA A 11 -26.48 34.26 -58.68
C ALA A 11 -25.78 32.90 -58.52
N ALA A 12 -24.86 32.55 -59.43
CA ALA A 12 -24.06 31.34 -59.33
C ALA A 12 -23.11 31.36 -58.12
N MET A 13 -22.46 32.50 -57.85
CA MET A 13 -21.55 32.65 -56.71
C MET A 13 -22.30 32.55 -55.36
N LYS A 14 -23.51 33.13 -55.25
CA LYS A 14 -24.34 33.00 -54.04
C LYS A 14 -24.80 31.56 -53.78
N ARG A 15 -25.12 30.80 -54.85
CA ARG A 15 -25.49 29.38 -54.73
C ARG A 15 -24.29 28.51 -54.34
N LEU A 16 -23.12 28.78 -54.89
CA LEU A 16 -21.89 28.08 -54.54
C LEU A 16 -21.51 28.35 -53.08
N LEU A 17 -21.58 29.61 -52.63
CA LEU A 17 -21.31 29.98 -51.24
C LEU A 17 -22.32 29.35 -50.28
N GLY A 18 -23.60 29.30 -50.65
CA GLY A 18 -24.63 28.60 -49.89
C GLY A 18 -24.38 27.10 -49.77
N LEU A 19 -23.97 26.44 -50.87
CA LEU A 19 -23.61 25.01 -50.87
C LEU A 19 -22.34 24.73 -50.07
N LEU A 20 -21.34 25.62 -50.11
CA LEU A 20 -20.12 25.50 -49.31
C LEU A 20 -20.41 25.67 -47.81
N MET A 21 -21.29 26.62 -47.44
CA MET A 21 -21.75 26.78 -46.07
C MET A 21 -22.59 25.58 -45.61
N PHE A 22 -23.47 25.04 -46.46
CA PHE A 22 -24.25 23.84 -46.14
C PHE A 22 -23.34 22.62 -45.96
N ALA A 23 -22.32 22.44 -46.80
CA ALA A 23 -21.30 21.40 -46.66
C ALA A 23 -20.48 21.57 -45.36
N TYR A 24 -20.15 22.82 -44.97
CA TYR A 24 -19.45 23.13 -43.72
C TYR A 24 -20.30 22.87 -42.46
N ILE A 25 -21.63 22.92 -42.56
CA ILE A 25 -22.55 22.65 -41.43
C ILE A 25 -22.97 21.17 -41.41
N SER A 26 -22.76 20.41 -42.49
CA SER A 26 -23.11 18.99 -42.60
C SER A 26 -21.94 18.02 -42.39
N VAL A 27 -20.73 18.52 -42.10
CA VAL A 27 -19.76 17.76 -41.30
C VAL A 27 -20.29 17.75 -39.87
N SER A 28 -21.05 16.71 -39.54
CA SER A 28 -21.36 16.34 -38.17
C SER A 28 -20.06 16.36 -37.36
N MET A 29 -20.01 17.17 -36.30
CA MET A 29 -19.06 16.96 -35.20
C MET A 29 -19.40 15.59 -34.61
N SER A 30 -18.85 14.51 -35.17
CA SER A 30 -18.79 13.25 -34.46
C SER A 30 -17.84 13.50 -33.30
N PHE A 31 -18.37 13.61 -32.09
CA PHE A 31 -17.59 13.26 -30.92
C PHE A 31 -17.11 11.84 -31.18
N ALA A 32 -15.81 11.64 -31.31
CA ALA A 32 -15.22 10.32 -31.32
C ALA A 32 -15.60 9.68 -29.98
N GLY A 33 -16.72 8.95 -29.97
CA GLY A 33 -17.05 8.08 -28.87
C GLY A 33 -16.09 6.93 -28.99
N TYR A 34 -15.00 6.94 -28.21
CA TYR A 34 -14.07 5.81 -28.09
C TYR A 34 -14.82 4.65 -27.40
N SER A 35 -15.78 4.05 -28.10
CA SER A 35 -16.58 2.94 -27.57
C SER A 35 -15.73 1.70 -27.31
N ASP A 36 -14.59 1.61 -27.99
CA ASP A 36 -13.60 0.56 -27.80
C ASP A 36 -12.64 0.84 -26.63
N GLY A 37 -12.50 2.09 -26.19
CA GLY A 37 -11.64 2.48 -25.07
C GLY A 37 -10.15 2.45 -25.45
N TRP A 38 -9.80 2.69 -26.71
CA TRP A 38 -8.40 2.70 -27.16
C TRP A 38 -8.03 4.03 -27.82
N ILE A 39 -6.77 4.42 -27.65
CA ILE A 39 -6.05 5.38 -28.49
C ILE A 39 -4.78 4.67 -28.97
N THR A 40 -4.84 4.16 -30.20
CA THR A 40 -3.83 3.33 -30.82
C THR A 40 -2.82 4.14 -31.62
N ALA A 41 -1.78 3.48 -32.13
CA ALA A 41 -0.83 4.11 -33.04
C ALA A 41 -1.53 4.80 -34.21
N GLU A 42 -1.02 5.98 -34.60
CA GLU A 42 -1.59 6.88 -35.63
C GLU A 42 -2.83 7.69 -35.20
N GLU A 43 -3.39 7.43 -34.02
CA GLU A 43 -4.46 8.25 -33.46
C GLU A 43 -3.86 9.39 -32.63
N TYR A 44 -4.33 10.61 -32.89
CA TYR A 44 -3.98 11.78 -32.09
C TYR A 44 -5.24 12.60 -31.81
N GLU A 45 -5.61 12.62 -30.54
CA GLU A 45 -6.89 13.17 -30.14
C GLU A 45 -6.78 14.61 -29.66
N GLY A 46 -7.88 15.35 -29.81
CA GLY A 46 -8.00 16.68 -29.24
C GLY A 46 -8.11 16.58 -27.72
N HIS A 47 -9.34 16.50 -27.21
CA HIS A 47 -9.60 16.36 -25.78
C HIS A 47 -10.50 15.15 -25.55
N VAL A 48 -10.03 14.21 -24.74
CA VAL A 48 -10.76 13.00 -24.36
C VAL A 48 -11.23 13.15 -22.93
N SER A 49 -12.52 12.96 -22.68
CA SER A 49 -13.07 12.90 -21.32
C SER A 49 -13.63 11.50 -21.09
N TRP A 50 -13.11 10.80 -20.08
CA TRP A 50 -13.41 9.40 -19.82
C TRP A 50 -14.00 9.21 -18.41
N THR A 51 -15.27 8.79 -18.38
CA THR A 51 -16.06 8.60 -17.15
C THR A 51 -16.47 7.15 -16.93
N ASN A 52 -16.07 6.23 -17.82
CA ASN A 52 -16.48 4.83 -17.74
C ASN A 52 -15.67 4.11 -16.66
N SER A 53 -16.35 3.58 -15.64
CA SER A 53 -15.75 2.81 -14.55
C SER A 53 -15.61 1.32 -14.84
N ASN A 54 -16.28 0.82 -15.89
CA ASN A 54 -16.30 -0.61 -16.24
C ASN A 54 -15.27 -0.98 -17.32
N GLN A 55 -14.65 0.03 -17.94
CA GLN A 55 -13.70 -0.14 -19.02
C GLN A 55 -12.64 0.95 -18.94
N SER A 56 -11.39 0.54 -18.92
CA SER A 56 -10.24 1.45 -18.93
C SER A 56 -10.07 2.08 -20.31
N LEU A 57 -9.60 3.33 -20.34
CA LEU A 57 -9.05 3.93 -21.55
C LEU A 57 -7.60 3.45 -21.68
N ILE A 58 -7.23 2.87 -22.82
CA ILE A 58 -5.88 2.36 -23.07
C ILE A 58 -5.22 3.19 -24.16
N VAL A 59 -4.08 3.80 -23.85
CA VAL A 59 -3.23 4.48 -24.84
C VAL A 59 -2.06 3.56 -25.20
N ASP A 60 -2.00 3.15 -26.46
CA ASP A 60 -0.97 2.26 -26.98
C ASP A 60 -0.47 2.74 -28.36
N GLY A 61 0.43 3.72 -28.31
CA GLY A 61 1.14 4.26 -29.46
C GLY A 61 0.56 5.55 -30.04
N GLY A 62 -0.62 5.97 -29.60
CA GLY A 62 -1.28 7.21 -30.02
C GLY A 62 -0.93 8.42 -29.16
N GLY A 63 -1.80 9.43 -29.13
CA GLY A 63 -1.58 10.63 -28.32
C GLY A 63 -2.84 11.50 -28.16
N ALA A 64 -2.74 12.55 -27.36
CA ALA A 64 -3.84 13.49 -27.18
C ALA A 64 -3.34 14.87 -26.71
N ILE A 65 -4.11 15.93 -27.01
CA ILE A 65 -3.88 17.24 -26.36
C ILE A 65 -4.30 17.15 -24.89
N GLY A 66 -5.41 16.49 -24.57
CA GLY A 66 -5.84 16.31 -23.19
C GLY A 66 -6.58 15.01 -22.98
N ILE A 67 -6.29 14.32 -21.88
CA ILE A 67 -7.07 13.20 -21.38
C ILE A 67 -7.54 13.56 -19.97
N GLU A 68 -8.84 13.61 -19.77
CA GLU A 68 -9.47 13.91 -18.49
C GLU A 68 -10.23 12.68 -17.98
N MET A 69 -9.75 12.10 -16.89
CA MET A 69 -10.36 10.98 -16.19
C MET A 69 -11.22 11.51 -15.04
N ARG A 70 -12.41 10.95 -14.83
CA ARG A 70 -13.39 11.38 -13.83
C ARG A 70 -14.11 10.20 -13.17
N ASN A 71 -14.75 10.43 -12.04
CA ASN A 71 -15.40 9.40 -11.23
C ASN A 71 -14.43 8.28 -10.84
N HIS A 72 -14.80 7.01 -11.06
CA HIS A 72 -13.96 5.82 -10.79
C HIS A 72 -13.34 5.25 -12.07
N SER A 73 -13.00 6.11 -13.04
CA SER A 73 -12.47 5.65 -14.32
C SER A 73 -10.97 5.32 -14.26
N GLN A 74 -10.50 4.50 -15.20
CA GLN A 74 -9.12 4.00 -15.23
C GLN A 74 -8.45 4.35 -16.57
N LEU A 75 -7.21 4.82 -16.51
CA LEU A 75 -6.35 5.09 -17.67
C LEU A 75 -5.13 4.18 -17.61
N GLU A 76 -4.84 3.46 -18.68
CA GLU A 76 -3.59 2.71 -18.85
C GLU A 76 -2.80 3.34 -20.01
N VAL A 77 -1.61 3.87 -19.73
CA VAL A 77 -0.71 4.39 -20.77
C VAL A 77 0.42 3.38 -20.98
N ARG A 78 0.34 2.61 -22.06
CA ARG A 78 1.35 1.59 -22.41
C ARG A 78 2.49 2.16 -23.23
N SER A 79 2.16 3.05 -24.15
CA SER A 79 3.10 3.78 -24.98
C SER A 79 2.38 4.97 -25.61
N THR A 80 3.13 6.00 -25.99
CA THR A 80 2.58 7.11 -26.79
C THR A 80 3.41 7.29 -28.05
N SER A 81 2.81 7.94 -29.03
CA SER A 81 3.53 8.58 -30.12
C SER A 81 4.63 9.47 -29.55
N SER A 82 5.84 9.35 -30.12
CA SER A 82 7.05 10.00 -29.63
C SER A 82 7.82 10.59 -30.82
N PRO A 83 8.53 11.72 -30.66
CA PRO A 83 8.73 12.49 -29.42
C PRO A 83 7.50 13.34 -29.04
N LEU A 84 7.39 13.79 -27.79
CA LEU A 84 6.34 14.73 -27.33
C LEU A 84 6.33 16.02 -28.17
N GLY A 85 5.16 16.40 -28.69
CA GLY A 85 5.03 17.55 -29.58
C GLY A 85 3.60 17.84 -30.00
N LEU A 86 3.44 18.81 -30.92
CA LEU A 86 2.13 19.09 -31.52
C LEU A 86 1.73 17.92 -32.43
N GLY A 87 0.80 17.08 -31.96
CA GLY A 87 0.40 15.88 -32.70
C GLY A 87 1.08 14.59 -32.23
N SER A 88 1.81 14.61 -31.11
CA SER A 88 2.43 13.42 -30.53
C SER A 88 2.56 13.51 -29.01
N GLY A 89 2.57 12.35 -28.35
CA GLY A 89 2.55 12.23 -26.89
C GLY A 89 1.20 12.64 -26.31
N ILE A 90 1.16 12.82 -25.00
CA ILE A 90 -0.01 13.38 -24.32
C ILE A 90 0.37 14.71 -23.70
N GLN A 91 -0.28 15.81 -24.08
CA GLN A 91 0.08 17.12 -23.50
C GLN A 91 -0.40 17.24 -22.06
N VAL A 92 -1.63 16.83 -21.75
CA VAL A 92 -2.16 16.88 -20.40
C VAL A 92 -2.93 15.60 -20.05
N ILE A 93 -2.61 15.02 -18.90
CA ILE A 93 -3.46 14.02 -18.23
C ILE A 93 -4.01 14.67 -16.97
N GLY A 94 -5.34 14.73 -16.83
CA GLY A 94 -6.02 15.20 -15.64
C GLY A 94 -6.81 14.07 -14.99
N LEU A 95 -6.46 13.69 -13.77
CA LEU A 95 -7.17 12.68 -12.99
C LEU A 95 -8.04 13.36 -11.93
N ASN A 96 -9.34 13.09 -11.93
CA ASN A 96 -10.31 13.68 -10.99
C ASN A 96 -11.00 12.60 -10.15
N ASP A 97 -11.65 13.04 -9.07
CA ASP A 97 -12.49 12.21 -8.18
C ASP A 97 -11.74 11.00 -7.62
N TYR A 98 -12.07 9.78 -8.04
CA TYR A 98 -11.46 8.52 -7.61
C TYR A 98 -10.83 7.77 -8.80
N SER A 99 -10.43 8.51 -9.84
CA SER A 99 -9.85 7.92 -11.03
C SER A 99 -8.42 7.44 -10.78
N HIS A 100 -7.97 6.50 -11.59
CA HIS A 100 -6.67 5.86 -11.45
C HIS A 100 -5.89 5.84 -12.77
N LEU A 101 -4.57 6.00 -12.69
CA LEU A 101 -3.64 5.92 -13.81
C LEU A 101 -2.59 4.85 -13.59
N ASP A 102 -2.47 3.92 -14.54
CA ASP A 102 -1.32 3.04 -14.73
C ASP A 102 -0.44 3.58 -15.87
N TYR A 103 0.67 4.26 -15.54
CA TYR A 103 1.58 4.86 -16.52
C TYR A 103 2.82 3.99 -16.73
N ARG A 104 2.84 3.20 -17.80
CA ARG A 104 3.90 2.21 -18.07
C ARG A 104 5.03 2.77 -18.92
N ASN A 105 4.69 3.51 -19.97
CA ASN A 105 5.66 4.13 -20.88
C ASN A 105 4.96 5.17 -21.77
N GLY A 106 5.73 6.04 -22.42
CA GLY A 106 5.24 7.12 -23.27
C GLY A 106 5.88 8.46 -22.93
N GLU A 107 5.38 9.52 -23.55
CA GLU A 107 5.77 10.89 -23.23
C GLU A 107 4.54 11.75 -22.90
N THR A 108 4.58 12.40 -21.74
CA THR A 108 3.53 13.28 -21.25
C THR A 108 4.11 14.59 -20.75
N PHE A 109 3.50 15.71 -21.15
CA PHE A 109 3.98 17.02 -20.70
C PHE A 109 3.56 17.31 -19.26
N ASN A 110 2.27 17.19 -18.92
CA ASN A 110 1.81 17.44 -17.55
C ASN A 110 0.80 16.38 -17.07
N LEU A 111 1.06 15.83 -15.88
CA LEU A 111 0.14 14.98 -15.12
C LEU A 111 -0.43 15.77 -13.94
N MET A 112 -1.75 15.93 -13.91
CA MET A 112 -2.48 16.66 -12.89
C MET A 112 -3.39 15.72 -12.10
N LEU A 113 -3.34 15.78 -10.78
CA LEU A 113 -4.20 15.00 -9.88
C LEU A 113 -5.13 15.92 -9.07
N TYR A 114 -6.40 15.56 -9.01
CA TYR A 114 -7.45 16.23 -8.25
C TYR A 114 -8.24 15.22 -7.40
N GLY A 115 -8.81 15.69 -6.28
CA GLY A 115 -9.67 14.86 -5.43
C GLY A 115 -8.89 13.71 -4.76
N ASN A 116 -9.39 12.48 -4.90
CA ASN A 116 -8.78 11.25 -4.40
C ASN A 116 -8.17 10.41 -5.53
N ALA A 117 -7.83 11.02 -6.66
CA ALA A 117 -7.20 10.33 -7.77
C ALA A 117 -5.83 9.76 -7.37
N THR A 118 -5.44 8.66 -8.01
CA THR A 118 -4.16 7.99 -7.76
C THR A 118 -3.43 7.65 -9.06
N ALA A 119 -2.11 7.54 -9.01
CA ALA A 119 -1.29 7.18 -10.17
C ALA A 119 -0.11 6.29 -9.79
N ASP A 120 0.11 5.23 -10.58
CA ASP A 120 1.26 4.35 -10.51
C ASP A 120 2.16 4.59 -11.74
N LEU A 121 3.41 5.01 -11.51
CA LEU A 121 4.35 5.43 -12.55
C LEU A 121 5.52 4.44 -12.66
N TYR A 122 5.63 3.76 -13.79
CA TYR A 122 6.62 2.69 -14.03
C TYR A 122 7.70 3.04 -15.05
N GLY A 123 7.48 4.06 -15.90
CA GLY A 123 8.38 4.36 -17.01
C GLY A 123 7.97 5.57 -17.86
N GLY A 124 8.75 5.85 -18.90
CA GLY A 124 8.48 6.92 -19.87
C GLY A 124 9.02 8.29 -19.46
N ARG A 125 8.47 9.35 -20.05
CA ARG A 125 8.86 10.74 -19.79
C ARG A 125 7.64 11.52 -19.32
N ILE A 126 7.72 12.10 -18.13
CA ILE A 126 6.71 13.00 -17.58
C ILE A 126 7.43 14.30 -17.21
N ASP A 127 7.14 15.40 -17.91
CA ASP A 127 7.89 16.65 -17.69
C ASP A 127 7.45 17.36 -16.40
N TYR A 128 6.15 17.36 -16.10
CA TYR A 128 5.56 18.02 -14.93
C TYR A 128 4.53 17.14 -14.21
N LEU A 129 4.52 17.27 -12.89
CA LEU A 129 3.51 16.72 -11.99
C LEU A 129 2.90 17.84 -11.15
N THR A 130 1.57 17.90 -11.13
CA THR A 130 0.78 18.85 -10.34
C THR A 130 -0.25 18.08 -9.51
N SER A 131 -0.43 18.45 -8.25
CA SER A 131 -1.45 17.85 -7.37
C SER A 131 -2.25 18.95 -6.67
N PHE A 132 -3.57 18.75 -6.63
CA PHE A 132 -4.55 19.56 -5.92
C PHE A 132 -5.22 18.71 -4.83
N GLN A 133 -4.40 18.07 -4.00
CA GLN A 133 -4.81 17.11 -2.97
C GLN A 133 -4.24 17.53 -1.60
N TYR A 134 -4.78 16.95 -0.53
CA TYR A 134 -4.28 17.13 0.84
C TYR A 134 -3.53 15.86 1.26
N ALA A 135 -2.40 16.02 1.96
CA ALA A 135 -1.38 14.98 2.19
C ALA A 135 -1.76 13.96 3.27
N ALA A 136 -3.06 13.73 3.46
CA ALA A 136 -3.57 12.70 4.33
C ALA A 136 -3.17 11.29 3.86
N THR A 137 -2.93 11.13 2.55
CA THR A 137 -2.54 9.87 1.92
C THR A 137 -1.53 10.11 0.80
N THR A 138 -0.71 9.11 0.49
CA THR A 138 0.06 9.10 -0.75
C THR A 138 -0.89 8.83 -1.92
N HIS A 139 -0.68 9.54 -3.03
CA HIS A 139 -1.53 9.45 -4.22
C HIS A 139 -0.74 9.06 -5.47
N VAL A 140 0.58 9.19 -5.44
CA VAL A 140 1.44 8.87 -6.58
C VAL A 140 2.52 7.90 -6.14
N ASN A 141 2.53 6.70 -6.73
CA ASN A 141 3.59 5.73 -6.52
C ASN A 141 4.57 5.80 -7.69
N ILE A 142 5.86 5.97 -7.40
CA ILE A 142 6.95 6.00 -8.39
C ILE A 142 7.80 4.75 -8.23
N TYR A 143 7.77 3.87 -9.22
CA TYR A 143 8.55 2.64 -9.24
C TYR A 143 9.93 2.91 -9.86
N ALA A 144 10.93 3.12 -9.00
CA ALA A 144 12.27 3.53 -9.39
C ALA A 144 13.34 2.52 -8.97
N LEU A 145 14.50 2.56 -9.63
CA LEU A 145 15.71 1.89 -9.16
C LEU A 145 16.33 2.64 -7.95
N PRO A 146 17.18 1.97 -7.16
CA PRO A 146 17.94 2.64 -6.11
C PRO A 146 18.77 3.81 -6.65
N GLY A 147 18.88 4.89 -5.87
CA GLY A 147 19.67 6.08 -6.24
C GLY A 147 18.87 7.23 -6.84
N TRP A 148 17.55 7.25 -6.67
CA TRP A 148 16.74 8.44 -6.91
C TRP A 148 17.12 9.58 -5.94
N SER A 149 16.84 10.82 -6.32
CA SER A 149 17.02 12.00 -5.47
C SER A 149 15.98 13.07 -5.79
N TRP A 150 15.83 14.04 -4.90
CA TRP A 150 15.17 15.30 -5.25
C TRP A 150 16.06 16.09 -6.22
N ILE A 151 15.43 16.85 -7.11
CA ILE A 151 16.15 17.72 -8.04
C ILE A 151 16.82 18.83 -7.23
N SER A 152 18.15 18.94 -7.34
CA SER A 152 18.96 19.91 -6.57
C SER A 152 18.77 19.80 -5.05
N ASP A 153 18.48 18.59 -4.54
CA ASP A 153 18.21 18.32 -3.13
C ASP A 153 17.02 19.11 -2.54
N ASP A 154 16.12 19.61 -3.40
CA ASP A 154 14.93 20.36 -3.00
C ASP A 154 13.65 19.61 -3.40
N PRO A 155 12.88 19.08 -2.43
CA PRO A 155 11.64 18.35 -2.71
C PRO A 155 10.55 19.25 -3.31
N LEU A 156 10.69 20.58 -3.31
CA LEU A 156 9.75 21.49 -3.97
C LEU A 156 10.00 21.62 -5.48
N LEU A 157 11.16 21.21 -5.99
CA LEU A 157 11.50 21.33 -7.41
C LEU A 157 11.08 20.12 -8.23
N GLY A 158 11.22 18.92 -7.69
CA GLY A 158 10.91 17.68 -8.40
C GLY A 158 11.75 16.50 -7.96
N ILE A 159 11.59 15.38 -8.66
CA ILE A 159 12.27 14.11 -8.40
C ILE A 159 12.97 13.62 -9.66
N GLN A 160 14.15 13.02 -9.47
CA GLN A 160 14.94 12.44 -10.56
C GLN A 160 15.48 11.06 -10.17
N GLY A 161 15.74 10.21 -11.15
CA GLY A 161 16.22 8.86 -10.92
C GLY A 161 16.30 8.01 -12.19
N GLN A 162 16.20 6.70 -12.01
CA GLN A 162 16.08 5.74 -13.12
C GLN A 162 14.84 4.88 -12.91
N TRP A 163 14.08 4.68 -13.98
CA TRP A 163 13.02 3.69 -14.05
C TRP A 163 13.60 2.27 -13.98
N TRP A 164 12.72 1.28 -13.83
CA TRP A 164 13.13 -0.12 -13.76
C TRP A 164 13.84 -0.65 -15.00
N ASP A 165 13.57 -0.09 -16.17
CA ASP A 165 14.28 -0.43 -17.41
C ASP A 165 15.68 0.24 -17.51
N GLY A 166 16.07 1.01 -16.49
CA GLY A 166 17.33 1.75 -16.41
C GLY A 166 17.32 3.10 -17.14
N SER A 167 16.21 3.46 -17.81
CA SER A 167 16.11 4.78 -18.44
C SER A 167 15.95 5.88 -17.38
N PRO A 168 16.57 7.05 -17.58
CA PRO A 168 16.51 8.13 -16.60
C PRO A 168 15.16 8.85 -16.61
N PHE A 169 14.78 9.41 -15.46
CA PHE A 169 13.66 10.34 -15.35
C PHE A 169 14.04 11.59 -14.55
N ASP A 170 13.33 12.67 -14.87
CA ASP A 170 13.40 13.98 -14.22
C ASP A 170 11.98 14.57 -14.32
N ILE A 171 11.25 14.58 -13.21
CA ILE A 171 9.86 15.03 -13.13
C ILE A 171 9.83 16.28 -12.26
N LYS A 172 9.41 17.41 -12.83
CA LYS A 172 9.32 18.69 -12.11
C LYS A 172 7.98 18.84 -11.43
N PHE A 173 7.98 19.43 -10.24
CA PHE A 173 6.73 19.72 -9.53
C PHE A 173 6.27 21.14 -9.84
N ASP A 174 5.04 21.28 -10.32
CA ASP A 174 4.40 22.59 -10.42
C ASP A 174 3.65 22.91 -9.13
N ASN A 175 4.36 23.57 -8.22
CA ASN A 175 3.84 23.98 -6.92
C ASN A 175 3.28 25.42 -6.93
N LYS A 176 3.06 26.06 -8.11
CA LYS A 176 2.73 27.49 -8.16
C LYS A 176 1.28 27.83 -7.80
N GLU A 177 0.36 26.87 -7.86
CA GLU A 177 -1.07 27.08 -7.64
C GLU A 177 -1.56 26.62 -6.25
N TYR A 178 -0.76 26.86 -5.20
CA TYR A 178 -1.13 26.51 -3.82
C TYR A 178 -2.29 27.38 -3.30
N ARG A 179 -3.51 26.96 -3.62
CA ARG A 179 -4.74 27.47 -3.00
C ARG A 179 -5.03 26.77 -1.66
N GLY A 180 -3.99 26.51 -0.87
CA GLY A 180 -4.08 25.77 0.40
C GLY A 180 -3.94 24.24 0.28
N TYR A 181 -3.60 23.73 -0.91
CA TYR A 181 -3.23 22.32 -1.09
C TYR A 181 -1.80 22.06 -0.59
N ASP A 182 -1.51 20.80 -0.29
CA ASP A 182 -0.19 20.39 0.14
C ASP A 182 0.77 20.20 -1.05
N PRO A 183 2.09 20.30 -0.81
CA PRO A 183 3.10 20.02 -1.82
C PRO A 183 3.02 18.66 -2.48
N VAL A 184 3.34 18.63 -3.79
CA VAL A 184 3.38 17.40 -4.60
C VAL A 184 4.27 16.33 -3.96
N TRP A 185 5.41 16.71 -3.37
CA TRP A 185 6.33 15.74 -2.74
C TRP A 185 5.71 15.00 -1.55
N MET A 186 4.73 15.59 -0.88
CA MET A 186 4.04 14.93 0.24
C MET A 186 3.05 13.86 -0.22
N MET A 187 2.75 13.80 -1.52
CA MET A 187 1.84 12.82 -2.12
C MET A 187 2.56 11.64 -2.76
N ILE A 188 3.90 11.69 -2.82
CA ILE A 188 4.70 10.72 -3.54
C ILE A 188 5.21 9.66 -2.58
N ASP A 189 4.97 8.41 -2.96
CA ASP A 189 5.72 7.26 -2.45
C ASP A 189 6.68 6.76 -3.53
N VAL A 190 7.92 6.43 -3.14
CA VAL A 190 8.92 5.90 -4.07
C VAL A 190 9.18 4.44 -3.73
N ILE A 191 8.69 3.57 -4.60
CA ILE A 191 8.76 2.12 -4.41
C ILE A 191 10.01 1.59 -5.10
N ILE A 192 10.97 1.15 -4.29
CA ILE A 192 12.19 0.49 -4.75
C ILE A 192 11.98 -1.02 -4.63
N PRO A 193 11.96 -1.79 -5.73
CA PRO A 193 11.88 -3.24 -5.65
C PRO A 193 13.12 -3.76 -4.94
N GLU A 194 12.90 -4.57 -3.91
CA GLU A 194 14.00 -5.09 -3.11
C GLU A 194 14.97 -5.91 -4.00
N PRO A 195 16.29 -5.70 -3.90
CA PRO A 195 17.29 -6.46 -4.66
C PRO A 195 17.15 -7.98 -4.50
N ALA A 196 16.59 -8.40 -3.36
CA ALA A 196 16.36 -9.80 -3.04
C ALA A 196 15.26 -10.42 -3.92
N THR A 197 14.22 -9.68 -4.30
CA THR A 197 13.16 -10.14 -5.22
C THR A 197 13.72 -10.48 -6.59
N PHE A 198 14.67 -9.69 -7.11
CA PHE A 198 15.36 -9.99 -8.37
C PHE A 198 16.29 -11.21 -8.28
N LEU A 199 17.03 -11.33 -7.18
CA LEU A 199 17.88 -12.49 -6.92
C LEU A 199 17.02 -13.76 -6.93
N LEU A 200 15.86 -13.74 -6.28
CA LEU A 200 14.92 -14.85 -6.24
C LEU A 200 14.32 -15.19 -7.59
N MET A 201 13.89 -14.19 -8.36
CA MET A 201 13.35 -14.44 -9.70
C MET A 201 14.42 -15.11 -10.59
N THR A 202 15.66 -14.62 -10.51
CA THR A 202 16.80 -15.18 -11.23
C THR A 202 17.10 -16.62 -10.78
N LEU A 203 17.10 -16.87 -9.46
CA LEU A 203 17.28 -18.20 -8.89
C LEU A 203 16.12 -19.14 -9.26
N GLY A 204 14.88 -18.67 -9.22
CA GLY A 204 13.68 -19.40 -9.63
C GLY A 204 13.74 -19.82 -11.10
N CYS A 205 14.06 -18.89 -12.01
CA CYS A 205 14.26 -19.19 -13.42
C CYS A 205 15.41 -20.20 -13.64
N PHE A 206 16.50 -20.09 -12.88
CA PHE A 206 17.62 -21.03 -12.94
C PHE A 206 17.22 -22.44 -12.48
N LEU A 207 16.43 -22.56 -11.41
CA LEU A 207 15.94 -23.83 -10.89
C LEU A 207 14.94 -24.50 -11.85
N ILE A 208 14.12 -23.72 -12.57
CA ILE A 208 13.20 -24.24 -13.60
C ILE A 208 13.99 -24.80 -14.80
N ARG A 209 15.06 -24.13 -15.25
CA ARG A 209 15.89 -24.59 -16.38
C ARG A 209 16.59 -25.92 -16.15
N ASN A 210 16.85 -26.29 -14.89
CA ASN A 210 17.56 -27.53 -14.56
C ASN A 210 16.67 -28.77 -14.44
N LYS A 211 15.35 -28.64 -14.59
CA LYS A 211 14.48 -29.80 -14.79
C LYS A 211 14.60 -30.28 -16.23
N LYS A 212 15.64 -31.06 -16.53
CA LYS A 212 15.60 -31.99 -17.67
C LYS A 212 14.33 -32.84 -17.50
N PRO A 213 13.45 -32.96 -18.50
CA PRO A 213 12.33 -33.87 -18.43
C PRO A 213 12.88 -35.28 -18.20
N ARG A 214 12.71 -35.79 -16.98
CA ARG A 214 12.93 -37.21 -16.70
C ARG A 214 11.85 -37.95 -17.47
N ILE A 215 12.20 -38.42 -18.66
CA ILE A 215 11.49 -39.52 -19.30
C ILE A 215 11.72 -40.71 -18.36
N ALA A 216 10.72 -40.98 -17.52
CA ALA A 216 10.75 -42.11 -16.62
C ALA A 216 10.68 -43.39 -17.46
N PRO A 217 11.66 -44.31 -17.36
CA PRO A 217 11.47 -45.65 -17.87
C PRO A 217 10.39 -46.35 -17.04
N ILE A 218 9.37 -46.83 -17.73
CA ILE A 218 8.36 -47.73 -17.19
C ILE A 218 9.08 -49.00 -16.74
N SER A 219 9.23 -49.22 -15.44
CA SER A 219 9.56 -50.54 -14.90
C SER A 219 8.39 -51.06 -14.07
N GLN A 220 7.71 -52.04 -14.64
CA GLN A 220 6.90 -52.99 -13.92
C GLN A 220 7.75 -53.69 -12.83
N ASN A 221 7.19 -53.87 -11.63
CA ASN A 221 7.19 -55.14 -10.87
C ASN A 221 7.29 -54.99 -9.33
N LEU A 222 6.27 -55.60 -8.71
CA LEU A 222 6.31 -56.53 -7.57
C LEU A 222 6.67 -56.05 -6.15
N LEU A 223 5.60 -55.92 -5.34
CA LEU A 223 5.30 -56.76 -4.16
C LEU A 223 6.48 -57.46 -3.44
N LYS A 224 6.70 -57.11 -2.15
CA LYS A 224 6.75 -58.09 -1.05
C LYS A 224 6.86 -57.44 0.35
N HIS A 225 5.91 -57.81 1.20
CA HIS A 225 5.98 -58.14 2.64
C HIS A 225 7.03 -57.48 3.56
N SER A 226 6.58 -56.98 4.72
CA SER A 226 6.64 -57.73 6.00
C SER A 226 6.51 -56.82 7.21
N SER A 227 5.71 -57.27 8.17
CA SER A 227 5.46 -56.78 9.52
C SER A 227 6.63 -56.97 10.50
N LYS A 228 6.68 -56.13 11.55
CA LYS A 228 7.12 -56.33 12.97
C LYS A 228 7.20 -54.94 13.64
N ALA A 229 6.35 -54.55 14.59
CA ALA A 229 6.18 -54.97 16.01
C ALA A 229 7.22 -54.36 17.00
N PHE A 230 6.67 -53.53 17.90
CA PHE A 230 7.01 -53.28 19.32
C PHE A 230 8.40 -52.78 19.76
N CYS A 231 8.43 -51.65 20.46
CA CYS A 231 9.09 -51.54 21.78
C CYS A 231 8.48 -50.39 22.61
N VAL A 232 8.08 -50.71 23.84
CA VAL A 232 7.57 -49.85 24.92
C VAL A 232 8.60 -49.87 26.04
N ILE A 233 9.02 -48.71 26.54
CA ILE A 233 9.70 -48.51 27.85
C ILE A 233 9.26 -47.10 28.32
N SER A 234 8.24 -47.00 29.20
CA SER A 234 8.28 -46.81 30.67
C SER A 234 8.71 -45.39 31.15
N PRO A 235 7.99 -44.80 32.14
CA PRO A 235 8.11 -43.39 32.54
C PRO A 235 9.00 -43.20 33.78
N GLU A 236 9.40 -41.97 34.06
CA GLU A 236 9.44 -41.33 35.39
C GLU A 236 10.27 -40.03 35.35
N ILE A 237 9.62 -38.87 35.47
CA ILE A 237 10.22 -37.69 36.10
C ILE A 237 9.17 -37.09 37.03
N LYS A 238 9.36 -37.30 38.33
CA LYS A 238 8.72 -36.54 39.41
C LYS A 238 9.43 -35.20 39.51
N VAL A 239 8.70 -34.10 39.36
CA VAL A 239 9.12 -32.80 39.91
C VAL A 239 7.99 -32.31 40.81
N SER A 240 8.24 -32.42 42.11
CA SER A 240 7.51 -31.68 43.13
C SER A 240 8.04 -30.25 43.12
N ILE A 241 7.18 -29.27 42.85
CA ILE A 241 7.45 -27.87 43.20
C ILE A 241 6.48 -27.49 44.32
N VAL A 242 7.10 -27.11 45.42
CA VAL A 242 6.53 -26.65 46.67
C VAL A 242 5.86 -25.30 46.42
N LEU A 243 4.57 -25.23 46.76
CA LEU A 243 3.80 -23.99 46.86
C LEU A 243 4.32 -23.21 48.08
N LEU A 244 5.11 -22.16 47.84
CA LEU A 244 5.52 -21.20 48.86
C LEU A 244 4.82 -19.87 48.56
N CYS A 245 3.80 -19.57 49.36
CA CYS A 245 3.15 -18.28 49.42
C CYS A 245 4.18 -17.19 49.78
N SER A 246 4.62 -16.42 48.81
CA SER A 246 5.24 -15.12 49.02
C SER A 246 4.16 -14.04 48.94
N ILE A 247 3.89 -13.41 50.08
CA ILE A 247 3.13 -12.17 50.19
C ILE A 247 3.93 -11.10 49.46
N SER A 248 3.46 -10.67 48.28
CA SER A 248 4.10 -9.63 47.49
C SER A 248 4.04 -8.30 48.22
N THR A 249 5.19 -7.83 48.68
CA THR A 249 5.39 -6.44 49.06
C THR A 249 5.21 -5.57 47.81
N VAL A 250 4.28 -4.62 47.85
CA VAL A 250 4.09 -3.62 46.80
C VAL A 250 5.30 -2.67 46.85
N SER A 251 6.37 -3.00 46.13
CA SER A 251 7.41 -2.03 45.80
C SER A 251 6.95 -1.24 44.58
N PHE A 252 6.88 0.09 44.70
CA PHE A 252 6.84 0.95 43.52
C PHE A 252 8.20 0.82 42.82
N ALA A 253 8.33 -0.15 41.91
CA ALA A 253 9.52 -0.33 41.10
C ALA A 253 9.64 0.86 40.15
N GLY A 254 10.70 1.65 40.33
CA GLY A 254 11.16 2.53 39.27
C GLY A 254 11.81 1.64 38.21
N TYR A 255 11.18 1.49 37.05
CA TYR A 255 11.64 0.64 35.94
C TYR A 255 12.88 1.22 35.25
N SER A 256 13.98 1.37 35.97
CA SER A 256 15.19 2.02 35.45
C SER A 256 15.89 1.19 34.37
N ASP A 257 15.63 -0.12 34.31
CA ASP A 257 16.24 -1.01 33.33
C ASP A 257 15.43 -1.11 32.03
N GLY A 258 14.14 -0.79 32.04
CA GLY A 258 13.27 -0.79 30.86
C GLY A 258 12.78 -2.18 30.45
N TRP A 259 12.67 -3.12 31.40
CA TRP A 259 12.21 -4.49 31.12
C TRP A 259 11.03 -4.89 32.01
N ILE A 260 10.16 -5.74 31.48
CA ILE A 260 9.17 -6.54 32.22
C ILE A 260 9.33 -7.98 31.76
N THR A 261 9.96 -8.80 32.59
CA THR A 261 10.44 -10.14 32.27
C THR A 261 9.56 -11.25 32.84
N ALA A 262 9.80 -12.48 32.43
CA ALA A 262 9.07 -13.65 32.92
C ALA A 262 9.06 -13.74 34.46
N GLY A 263 7.86 -13.82 35.04
CA GLY A 263 7.62 -13.86 36.48
C GLY A 263 7.31 -12.51 37.10
N GLU A 264 7.48 -11.42 36.36
CA GLU A 264 7.08 -10.08 36.78
C GLU A 264 5.65 -9.79 36.30
N TYR A 265 4.85 -9.20 37.19
CA TYR A 265 3.52 -8.72 36.86
C TYR A 265 3.27 -7.38 37.52
N GLU A 266 3.15 -6.35 36.70
CA GLU A 266 3.09 -4.99 37.17
C GLU A 266 1.66 -4.47 37.31
N GLY A 267 1.50 -3.48 38.18
CA GLY A 267 0.25 -2.74 38.28
C GLY A 267 0.07 -1.85 37.05
N HIS A 268 0.39 -0.56 37.19
CA HIS A 268 0.33 0.40 36.10
C HIS A 268 1.74 0.94 35.81
N VAL A 269 2.18 0.77 34.58
CA VAL A 269 3.48 1.25 34.08
C VAL A 269 3.23 2.48 33.23
N SER A 270 3.92 3.58 33.51
CA SER A 270 3.92 4.77 32.66
C SER A 270 5.32 5.00 32.13
N TRP A 271 5.48 4.96 30.82
CA TRP A 271 6.78 5.09 30.15
C TRP A 271 6.80 6.34 29.29
N THR A 272 7.80 7.18 29.52
CA THR A 272 7.99 8.49 28.85
C THR A 272 9.38 8.65 28.25
N ASN A 273 10.23 7.61 28.35
CA ASN A 273 11.60 7.68 27.86
C ASN A 273 11.63 7.43 26.35
N SER A 274 12.04 8.43 25.59
CA SER A 274 12.19 8.34 24.13
C SER A 274 13.51 7.70 23.69
N ASN A 275 14.49 7.57 24.59
CA ASN A 275 15.83 7.08 24.25
C ASN A 275 15.99 5.57 24.47
N GLN A 276 15.06 4.95 25.19
CA GLN A 276 15.11 3.52 25.51
C GLN A 276 13.69 2.95 25.44
N PRO A 277 13.47 1.86 24.69
CA PRO A 277 12.17 1.21 24.67
C PRO A 277 11.88 0.52 26.01
N LEU A 278 10.60 0.43 26.37
CA LEU A 278 10.14 -0.54 27.36
C LEU A 278 9.98 -1.89 26.65
N ILE A 279 10.63 -2.93 27.15
CA ILE A 279 10.57 -4.27 26.56
C ILE A 279 9.79 -5.20 27.48
N VAL A 280 8.75 -5.84 26.96
CA VAL A 280 8.01 -6.90 27.65
C VAL A 280 8.40 -8.24 27.05
N ASP A 281 8.99 -9.11 27.88
CA ASP A 281 9.47 -10.43 27.48
C ASP A 281 9.10 -11.48 28.53
N GLY A 282 7.85 -11.94 28.46
CA GLY A 282 7.30 -13.02 29.27
C GLY A 282 6.60 -12.58 30.56
N GLY A 283 6.68 -11.30 30.93
CA GLY A 283 5.99 -10.73 32.08
C GLY A 283 4.57 -10.23 31.77
N GLY A 284 4.03 -9.33 32.58
CA GLY A 284 2.70 -8.76 32.33
C GLY A 284 2.44 -7.48 33.10
N ALA A 285 1.30 -6.84 32.83
CA ALA A 285 0.88 -5.63 33.54
C ALA A 285 -0.64 -5.44 33.54
N ILE A 286 -1.19 -4.75 34.54
CA ILE A 286 -2.59 -4.26 34.48
C ILE A 286 -2.69 -3.12 33.44
N GLY A 287 -1.68 -2.27 33.33
CA GLY A 287 -1.69 -1.21 32.35
C GLY A 287 -0.29 -0.78 31.96
N ILE A 288 -0.07 -0.53 30.68
CA ILE A 288 1.12 0.12 30.16
C ILE A 288 0.67 1.36 29.39
N GLU A 289 1.14 2.53 29.83
CA GLU A 289 0.86 3.81 29.18
C GLU A 289 2.15 4.41 28.63
N MET A 290 2.22 4.56 27.30
CA MET A 290 3.35 5.14 26.56
C MET A 290 3.05 6.60 26.22
N ARG A 291 4.00 7.49 26.44
CA ARG A 291 3.87 8.95 26.17
C ARG A 291 5.15 9.55 25.58
N ASN A 292 5.10 10.80 25.10
CA ASN A 292 6.25 11.60 24.71
C ASN A 292 7.23 10.95 23.69
N HIS A 293 6.72 10.33 22.62
CA HIS A 293 7.57 9.66 21.60
C HIS A 293 8.34 8.43 22.14
N SER A 294 7.82 7.78 23.17
CA SER A 294 8.41 6.54 23.69
C SER A 294 8.09 5.32 22.81
N GLN A 295 8.87 4.25 22.97
CA GLN A 295 8.70 3.00 22.24
C GLN A 295 8.40 1.85 23.19
N LEU A 296 7.46 0.99 22.84
CA LEU A 296 7.13 -0.26 23.51
C LEU A 296 7.42 -1.43 22.57
N GLU A 297 8.13 -2.42 23.06
CA GLU A 297 8.38 -3.68 22.35
C GLU A 297 7.78 -4.83 23.15
N VAL A 298 6.74 -5.48 22.63
CA VAL A 298 6.13 -6.66 23.27
C VAL A 298 6.58 -7.91 22.53
N ARG A 299 7.56 -8.61 23.09
CA ARG A 299 8.09 -9.85 22.51
C ARG A 299 7.26 -11.06 22.87
N SER A 300 6.81 -11.11 24.13
CA SER A 300 5.93 -12.13 24.67
C SER A 300 5.34 -11.61 25.98
N THR A 301 4.21 -12.16 26.40
CA THR A 301 3.66 -11.91 27.74
C THR A 301 3.50 -13.24 28.48
N SER A 302 3.27 -13.14 29.78
CA SER A 302 2.71 -14.22 30.57
C SER A 302 1.35 -14.62 29.99
N THR A 303 1.12 -15.93 29.85
CA THR A 303 -0.11 -16.49 29.29
C THR A 303 -0.68 -17.58 30.22
N PRO A 304 -2.01 -17.82 30.20
CA PRO A 304 -3.05 -17.10 29.45
C PRO A 304 -3.35 -15.72 30.05
N LEU A 305 -4.05 -14.84 29.34
CA LEU A 305 -4.51 -13.54 29.86
C LEU A 305 -5.42 -13.72 31.10
N GLY A 306 -5.13 -12.99 32.17
CA GLY A 306 -5.86 -13.11 33.44
C GLY A 306 -5.45 -12.07 34.48
N LEU A 307 -6.03 -12.15 35.68
CA LEU A 307 -5.58 -11.33 36.80
C LEU A 307 -4.19 -11.82 37.25
N GLY A 308 -3.14 -11.07 36.92
CA GLY A 308 -1.76 -11.49 37.17
C GLY A 308 -1.04 -12.08 35.96
N SER A 309 -1.62 -12.04 34.77
CA SER A 309 -0.98 -12.49 33.54
C SER A 309 -1.44 -11.71 32.29
N GLY A 310 -0.60 -11.67 31.26
CA GLY A 310 -0.81 -10.87 30.06
C GLY A 310 -0.70 -9.37 30.32
N ILE A 311 -1.09 -8.56 29.35
CA ILE A 311 -1.25 -7.11 29.53
C ILE A 311 -2.73 -6.78 29.42
N GLN A 312 -3.33 -6.22 30.46
CA GLN A 312 -4.77 -5.88 30.39
C GLN A 312 -4.99 -4.66 29.48
N VAL A 313 -4.16 -3.64 29.58
CA VAL A 313 -4.33 -2.42 28.77
C VAL A 313 -2.99 -1.90 28.29
N ILE A 314 -2.88 -1.65 26.99
CA ILE A 314 -1.81 -0.86 26.39
C ILE A 314 -2.42 0.44 25.87
N GLY A 315 -1.92 1.59 26.34
CA GLY A 315 -2.33 2.91 25.88
C GLY A 315 -1.15 3.66 25.28
N LEU A 316 -1.21 3.97 23.99
CA LEU A 316 -0.17 4.71 23.26
C LEU A 316 -0.62 6.16 23.04
N LYS A 317 0.19 7.15 23.45
CA LYS A 317 -0.14 8.58 23.36
C LYS A 317 0.97 9.39 22.68
N ASP A 318 0.63 10.62 22.30
CA ASP A 318 1.53 11.54 21.60
C ASP A 318 2.06 10.87 20.32
N ASN A 319 3.37 10.84 20.07
CA ASN A 319 3.97 10.14 18.94
C ASN A 319 4.65 8.81 19.36
N SER A 320 4.11 8.09 20.35
CA SER A 320 4.69 6.82 20.80
C SER A 320 4.51 5.70 19.78
N HIS A 321 5.40 4.71 19.80
CA HIS A 321 5.35 3.56 18.90
C HIS A 321 5.26 2.23 19.66
N LEU A 322 4.57 1.25 19.07
CA LEU A 322 4.49 -0.13 19.54
C LEU A 322 4.93 -1.11 18.45
N ASP A 323 5.88 -1.98 18.81
CA ASP A 323 6.18 -3.22 18.09
C ASP A 323 5.60 -4.41 18.88
N TYR A 324 4.58 -5.09 18.34
CA TYR A 324 3.90 -6.20 19.02
C TYR A 324 4.14 -7.54 18.30
N TYR A 325 5.00 -8.37 18.86
CA TYR A 325 5.41 -9.64 18.24
C TYR A 325 4.62 -10.85 18.71
N ASP A 326 4.37 -10.98 20.01
CA ASP A 326 3.62 -12.11 20.59
C ASP A 326 3.13 -11.78 22.01
N GLY A 327 2.28 -12.64 22.58
CA GLY A 327 1.68 -12.49 23.91
C GLY A 327 0.19 -12.18 23.86
N GLU A 328 -0.44 -12.04 25.02
CA GLU A 328 -1.87 -11.77 25.16
C GLU A 328 -2.13 -10.40 25.78
N THR A 329 -2.87 -9.57 25.03
CA THR A 329 -3.33 -8.25 25.46
C THR A 329 -4.84 -8.15 25.39
N PHE A 330 -5.47 -7.62 26.45
CA PHE A 330 -6.93 -7.45 26.45
C PHE A 330 -7.36 -6.26 25.59
N ASN A 331 -6.79 -5.08 25.81
CA ASN A 331 -7.14 -3.88 25.03
C ASN A 331 -5.89 -3.08 24.61
N LEU A 332 -5.79 -2.76 23.32
CA LEU A 332 -4.80 -1.86 22.75
C LEU A 332 -5.49 -0.56 22.30
N MET A 333 -5.09 0.57 22.89
CA MET A 333 -5.66 1.88 22.63
C MET A 333 -4.60 2.83 22.06
N LEU A 334 -4.88 3.41 20.90
CA LEU A 334 -4.04 4.41 20.25
C LEU A 334 -4.68 5.78 20.36
N TYR A 335 -3.92 6.75 20.87
CA TYR A 335 -4.31 8.16 20.96
C TYR A 335 -3.36 9.02 20.11
N SER A 336 -3.87 10.15 19.63
CA SER A 336 -3.07 11.19 18.97
C SER A 336 -2.25 10.65 17.78
N ASN A 337 -0.92 10.72 17.87
CA ASN A 337 0.02 10.31 16.83
C ASN A 337 0.73 8.98 17.07
N ALA A 338 0.18 8.16 17.96
CA ALA A 338 0.71 6.85 18.19
C ALA A 338 0.61 5.95 16.94
N THR A 339 1.60 5.09 16.75
CA THR A 339 1.63 4.07 15.71
C THR A 339 1.87 2.70 16.32
N ALA A 340 1.38 1.64 15.67
CA ALA A 340 1.59 0.27 16.09
C ALA A 340 1.80 -0.67 14.91
N ASP A 341 2.81 -1.54 15.03
CA ASP A 341 3.11 -2.61 14.10
C ASP A 341 2.83 -3.95 14.79
N LEU A 342 1.87 -4.72 14.26
CA LEU A 342 1.33 -5.94 14.86
C LEU A 342 1.72 -7.17 14.03
N TYR A 343 2.54 -8.05 14.61
CA TYR A 343 3.11 -9.22 13.95
C TYR A 343 2.56 -10.56 14.46
N GLY A 344 1.97 -10.60 15.66
CA GLY A 344 1.55 -11.85 16.30
C GLY A 344 0.78 -11.70 17.62
N GLY A 345 0.57 -12.83 18.30
CA GLY A 345 -0.09 -12.91 19.60
C GLY A 345 -1.62 -12.80 19.57
N ARG A 346 -2.22 -12.47 20.72
CA ARG A 346 -3.67 -12.28 20.87
C ARG A 346 -3.97 -10.89 21.39
N ILE A 347 -4.72 -10.12 20.62
CA ILE A 347 -5.24 -8.81 21.00
C ILE A 347 -6.76 -8.91 20.92
N ASN A 348 -7.48 -8.79 22.04
CA ASN A 348 -8.94 -8.95 22.00
C ASN A 348 -9.62 -7.70 21.43
N TYR A 349 -9.22 -6.52 21.92
CA TYR A 349 -9.83 -5.23 21.55
C TYR A 349 -8.79 -4.25 21.03
N LEU A 350 -9.20 -3.48 20.01
CA LEU A 350 -8.43 -2.39 19.44
C LEU A 350 -9.29 -1.12 19.38
N THR A 351 -8.75 -0.03 19.92
CA THR A 351 -9.36 1.30 19.93
C THR A 351 -8.41 2.31 19.29
N SER A 352 -8.94 3.20 18.45
CA SER A 352 -8.19 4.32 17.86
C SER A 352 -8.97 5.62 18.08
N PHE A 353 -8.34 6.61 18.72
CA PHE A 353 -8.93 7.92 18.98
C PHE A 353 -8.39 9.00 18.03
N LYS A 354 -8.42 8.73 16.72
CA LYS A 354 -7.81 9.61 15.72
C LYS A 354 -8.56 9.70 14.39
N ASP A 355 -8.54 10.91 13.82
CA ASP A 355 -8.86 11.23 12.43
C ASP A 355 -7.99 10.40 11.45
N ALA A 356 -8.60 9.79 10.45
CA ALA A 356 -8.07 8.84 9.47
C ALA A 356 -7.10 9.46 8.45
N ALA A 357 -6.58 10.66 8.70
CA ALA A 357 -5.64 11.35 7.82
C ALA A 357 -4.24 10.68 7.76
N SER A 358 -4.08 9.48 8.29
CA SER A 358 -2.93 8.58 8.05
C SER A 358 -3.21 7.25 8.73
N THR A 359 -3.02 6.15 8.01
CA THR A 359 -2.96 4.81 8.61
C THR A 359 -1.81 4.76 9.62
N ARG A 360 -2.07 4.17 10.79
CA ARG A 360 -1.09 4.13 11.91
C ARG A 360 -0.99 2.78 12.57
N ILE A 361 -1.82 1.83 12.16
CA ILE A 361 -1.82 0.48 12.68
C ILE A 361 -1.52 -0.44 11.51
N ASN A 362 -0.29 -0.95 11.46
CA ASN A 362 0.10 -1.94 10.46
C ASN A 362 -0.15 -3.34 11.01
N ILE A 363 -0.95 -4.13 10.30
CA ILE A 363 -1.22 -5.54 10.65
C ILE A 363 -0.51 -6.41 9.63
N TYR A 364 0.51 -7.15 10.08
CA TYR A 364 1.28 -8.04 9.24
C TYR A 364 0.63 -9.44 9.23
N ALA A 365 -0.16 -9.71 8.19
CA ALA A 365 -0.98 -10.92 8.09
C ALA A 365 -0.62 -11.76 6.86
N LEU A 366 -0.98 -13.05 6.90
CA LEU A 366 -0.97 -13.91 5.71
C LEU A 366 -2.15 -13.58 4.78
N PRO A 367 -2.07 -13.96 3.49
CA PRO A 367 -3.21 -13.85 2.57
C PRO A 367 -4.46 -14.54 3.12
N GLY A 368 -5.64 -13.95 2.89
CA GLY A 368 -6.92 -14.51 3.34
C GLY A 368 -7.44 -13.95 4.66
N TRP A 369 -6.93 -12.80 5.12
CA TRP A 369 -7.59 -12.02 6.17
C TRP A 369 -8.98 -11.54 5.70
N SER A 370 -9.87 -11.29 6.65
CA SER A 370 -11.19 -10.73 6.41
C SER A 370 -11.62 -9.83 7.56
N TRP A 371 -12.63 -9.02 7.34
CA TRP A 371 -13.42 -8.46 8.45
C TRP A 371 -14.13 -9.60 9.19
N ILE A 372 -14.44 -9.39 10.47
CA ILE A 372 -15.13 -10.40 11.30
C ILE A 372 -16.54 -10.69 10.78
N SER A 373 -17.21 -9.66 10.23
CA SER A 373 -18.49 -9.75 9.52
C SER A 373 -18.42 -8.92 8.23
N ASP A 374 -19.55 -8.74 7.54
CA ASP A 374 -19.63 -7.81 6.39
C ASP A 374 -19.55 -6.33 6.83
N ASP A 375 -19.50 -6.06 8.14
CA ASP A 375 -19.32 -4.73 8.72
C ASP A 375 -17.87 -4.55 9.24
N PRO A 376 -17.05 -3.67 8.63
CA PRO A 376 -15.68 -3.41 9.07
C PRO A 376 -15.62 -2.77 10.47
N LEU A 377 -16.73 -2.29 11.03
CA LEU A 377 -16.79 -1.75 12.39
C LEU A 377 -16.67 -2.82 13.48
N GLU A 378 -16.93 -4.10 13.18
CA GLU A 378 -16.86 -5.16 14.18
C GLU A 378 -15.43 -5.58 14.50
N GLY A 379 -14.54 -5.57 13.51
CA GLY A 379 -13.16 -5.97 13.67
C GLY A 379 -12.59 -6.78 12.50
N ILE A 380 -11.38 -7.29 12.70
CA ILE A 380 -10.57 -7.98 11.69
C ILE A 380 -10.12 -9.36 12.19
N GLN A 381 -10.00 -10.31 11.27
CA GLN A 381 -9.53 -11.67 11.55
C GLN A 381 -8.65 -12.21 10.42
N GLY A 382 -7.82 -13.18 10.73
CA GLY A 382 -6.90 -13.77 9.77
C GLY A 382 -5.90 -14.71 10.40
N GLN A 383 -4.74 -14.84 9.77
CA GLN A 383 -3.58 -15.55 10.31
C GLN A 383 -2.38 -14.62 10.34
N TRP A 384 -1.66 -14.63 11.46
CA TRP A 384 -0.36 -14.01 11.58
C TRP A 384 0.66 -14.72 10.70
N TRP A 385 1.87 -14.15 10.59
CA TRP A 385 2.93 -14.71 9.76
C TRP A 385 3.42 -16.08 10.20
N ASP A 386 3.31 -16.41 11.48
CA ASP A 386 3.62 -17.74 12.00
C ASP A 386 2.50 -18.78 11.72
N GLY A 387 1.42 -18.34 11.08
CA GLY A 387 0.24 -19.15 10.74
C GLY A 387 -0.77 -19.27 11.89
N SER A 388 -0.51 -18.68 13.06
CA SER A 388 -1.46 -18.68 14.16
C SER A 388 -2.66 -17.77 13.84
N PRO A 389 -3.88 -18.15 14.20
CA PRO A 389 -5.06 -17.36 13.88
C PRO A 389 -5.16 -16.14 14.79
N PHE A 390 -5.73 -15.05 14.27
CA PHE A 390 -6.10 -13.88 15.05
C PHE A 390 -7.52 -13.44 14.78
N ARG A 391 -8.10 -12.77 15.78
CA ARG A 391 -9.39 -12.08 15.71
C ARG A 391 -9.36 -10.92 16.70
N ILE A 392 -9.44 -9.70 16.17
CA ILE A 392 -9.35 -8.44 16.93
C ILE A 392 -10.68 -7.71 16.75
N GLU A 393 -11.41 -7.49 17.83
CA GLU A 393 -12.64 -6.70 17.82
C GLU A 393 -12.32 -5.21 17.92
N PHE A 394 -13.04 -4.37 17.17
CA PHE A 394 -12.91 -2.93 17.31
C PHE A 394 -13.89 -2.41 18.35
N THR A 395 -13.43 -1.46 19.16
CA THR A 395 -14.28 -0.74 20.09
C THR A 395 -14.33 0.71 19.65
N ASP A 396 -15.38 1.10 18.94
CA ASP A 396 -15.63 2.51 18.66
C ASP A 396 -16.30 3.14 19.91
N GLU A 397 -15.51 3.70 20.82
CA GLU A 397 -16.03 4.56 21.91
C GLU A 397 -16.43 5.97 21.40
N ASN A 398 -16.75 6.08 20.10
CA ASN A 398 -16.99 7.32 19.38
C ASN A 398 -18.21 8.10 19.87
N GLU A 399 -19.10 7.50 20.69
CA GLU A 399 -20.21 8.23 21.31
C GLU A 399 -19.74 9.42 22.16
N ARG A 400 -18.51 9.38 22.70
CA ARG A 400 -17.94 10.51 23.48
C ARG A 400 -17.12 11.48 22.64
N TYR A 401 -16.67 11.07 21.46
CA TYR A 401 -15.78 11.84 20.61
C TYR A 401 -16.36 11.88 19.20
N HIS A 402 -17.20 12.89 18.92
CA HIS A 402 -17.98 13.00 17.70
C HIS A 402 -17.17 13.15 16.40
N ASP A 403 -15.86 13.38 16.50
CA ASP A 403 -15.00 13.73 15.37
C ASP A 403 -13.92 12.67 15.09
N VAL A 404 -14.07 11.45 15.64
CA VAL A 404 -13.07 10.40 15.47
C VAL A 404 -13.49 9.44 14.37
N ASP A 405 -12.57 9.17 13.45
CA ASP A 405 -12.80 8.18 12.42
C ASP A 405 -12.78 6.74 12.98
N PRO A 406 -13.62 5.84 12.46
CA PRO A 406 -13.65 4.44 12.88
C PRO A 406 -12.29 3.75 12.83
N VAL A 407 -12.06 2.79 13.74
CA VAL A 407 -10.77 2.08 13.86
C VAL A 407 -10.28 1.49 12.53
N TRP A 408 -11.18 0.93 11.71
CA TRP A 408 -10.81 0.28 10.44
C TRP A 408 -10.16 1.23 9.43
N MET A 409 -10.45 2.53 9.50
CA MET A 409 -9.83 3.52 8.61
C MET A 409 -8.37 3.83 8.99
N ASN A 410 -7.96 3.46 10.20
CA ASN A 410 -6.60 3.64 10.70
C ASN A 410 -5.70 2.40 10.48
N ILE A 411 -6.26 1.32 9.92
CA ILE A 411 -5.58 0.04 9.73
C ILE A 411 -5.03 -0.07 8.30
N ASN A 412 -3.78 -0.50 8.21
CA ASN A 412 -3.14 -0.94 6.99
C ASN A 412 -2.76 -2.41 7.14
N VAL A 413 -3.28 -3.29 6.29
CA VAL A 413 -2.94 -4.72 6.34
C VAL A 413 -1.81 -5.00 5.35
N ILE A 414 -0.64 -5.34 5.87
CA ILE A 414 0.55 -5.62 5.09
C ILE A 414 0.68 -7.12 4.89
N ILE A 415 0.55 -7.56 3.64
CA ILE A 415 0.79 -8.94 3.24
C ILE A 415 2.20 -9.02 2.67
N PRO A 416 3.16 -9.71 3.33
CA PRO A 416 4.50 -9.85 2.80
C PRO A 416 4.42 -10.57 1.46
N GLU A 417 5.15 -10.06 0.49
CA GLU A 417 5.19 -10.69 -0.81
C GLU A 417 5.69 -12.14 -0.68
N PRO A 418 5.16 -13.09 -1.48
CA PRO A 418 5.61 -14.48 -1.48
C PRO A 418 7.13 -14.64 -1.65
N ALA A 419 7.77 -13.65 -2.26
CA ALA A 419 9.22 -13.56 -2.44
C ALA A 419 9.95 -13.42 -1.09
N SER A 420 9.54 -12.49 -0.24
CA SER A 420 10.13 -12.26 1.09
C SER A 420 10.00 -13.50 1.98
N LEU A 421 8.84 -14.18 1.92
CA LEU A 421 8.62 -15.45 2.63
C LEU A 421 9.58 -16.56 2.16
N PHE A 422 9.83 -16.64 0.86
CA PHE A 422 10.77 -17.61 0.29
C PHE A 422 12.23 -17.34 0.71
N LEU A 423 12.64 -16.08 0.83
CA LEU A 423 13.97 -15.71 1.33
C LEU A 423 14.17 -16.05 2.79
N ILE A 424 13.18 -15.77 3.64
CA ILE A 424 13.22 -16.15 5.06
C ILE A 424 13.32 -17.68 5.18
N ALA A 425 12.54 -18.42 4.40
CA ALA A 425 12.61 -19.89 4.37
C ALA A 425 13.99 -20.41 3.95
N ILE A 426 14.62 -19.81 2.93
CA ILE A 426 15.99 -20.14 2.52
C ILE A 426 16.99 -19.79 3.63
N GLY A 427 16.88 -18.60 4.23
CA GLY A 427 17.75 -18.15 5.31
C GLY A 427 17.73 -19.12 6.49
N ILE A 428 16.53 -19.51 6.95
CA ILE A 428 16.34 -20.51 8.01
C ILE A 428 16.94 -21.87 7.61
N ALA A 429 16.72 -22.31 6.37
CA ALA A 429 17.27 -23.57 5.88
C ALA A 429 18.80 -23.57 5.81
N LEU A 430 19.42 -22.43 5.53
CA LEU A 430 20.88 -22.26 5.52
C LEU A 430 21.46 -22.21 6.94
N ILE A 431 20.78 -21.56 7.89
CA ILE A 431 21.19 -21.50 9.31
C ILE A 431 21.14 -22.89 9.95
N ARG A 432 20.10 -23.70 9.67
CA ARG A 432 19.96 -25.07 10.22
C ARG A 432 21.00 -26.07 9.70
N LYS A 433 21.78 -25.74 8.68
CA LYS A 433 22.84 -26.60 8.12
C LYS A 433 24.24 -26.30 8.66
N ARG A 434 24.37 -25.29 9.52
CA ARG A 434 25.56 -25.08 10.35
C ARG A 434 25.28 -25.59 11.75
#